data_AF-A0A0F9K963-F1
#
_entry.id   AF-A0A0F9K963-F1
#
_cell.length_a   1.000
_cell.length_b   1.000
_cell.length_c   1.000
_cell.angle_alpha   90.00
_cell.angle_beta   90.00
_cell.angle_gamma   90.00
#
_symmetry.space_group_name_H-M   'P 1'
#
loop_
_entity.id
_entity.type
_entity.pdbx_description
1 polymer ?
#
loop_
_entity_poly.entity_id
_entity_poly.type
_entity_poly.pdbx_seq_one_letter_code
_entity_poly.pdbx_strand_id
1 'polypeptide(L)'
;MNYKQKYLKHFGYGEQDFVPCEICGKTANGGVHHIKSKGRGGSDNIENLAGLCIGCHNDCHNEILSERDMLYIHKRFMVATTGPMGKKL
;
A
#
# COMPACT_ATOMS: atom_id res chain seq x y z
N MET A 1 -10.07 -1.43 14.42
CA MET A 1 -9.75 -1.71 13.01
C MET A 1 -8.24 -1.82 12.87
N ASN A 2 -7.74 -2.96 12.39
CA ASN A 2 -6.29 -3.15 12.17
C ASN A 2 -5.80 -2.36 10.94
N TYR A 3 -4.48 -2.28 10.73
CA TYR A 3 -3.89 -1.51 9.63
C TYR A 3 -4.29 -2.03 8.24
N LYS A 4 -4.46 -3.35 8.08
CA LYS A 4 -4.93 -3.94 6.81
C LYS A 4 -6.34 -3.46 6.48
N GLN A 5 -7.24 -3.53 7.46
CA GLN A 5 -8.61 -3.06 7.32
C GLN A 5 -8.67 -1.54 7.08
N LYS A 6 -7.77 -0.74 7.68
CA LYS A 6 -7.66 0.70 7.40
C LYS A 6 -7.33 0.98 5.93
N TYR A 7 -6.33 0.28 5.41
CA TYR A 7 -5.92 0.39 4.01
C TYR A 7 -7.06 0.02 3.06
N LEU A 8 -7.66 -1.17 3.25
CA LEU A 8 -8.76 -1.63 2.40
C LEU A 8 -9.95 -0.66 2.43
N LYS A 9 -10.35 -0.21 3.62
CA LYS A 9 -11.45 0.75 3.79
C LYS A 9 -11.16 2.09 3.12
N HIS A 10 -9.93 2.60 3.21
CA HIS A 10 -9.56 3.89 2.62
C HIS A 10 -9.69 3.86 1.09
N PHE A 11 -9.22 2.78 0.45
CA PHE A 11 -9.26 2.63 -1.01
C PHE A 11 -10.55 1.96 -1.52
N GLY A 12 -11.51 1.64 -0.63
CA GLY A 12 -12.81 1.10 -1.01
C GLY A 12 -12.80 -0.37 -1.45
N TYR A 13 -11.78 -1.13 -1.07
CA TYR A 13 -11.68 -2.57 -1.39
C TYR A 13 -12.50 -3.44 -0.43
N GLY A 14 -13.21 -4.41 -1.00
CA GLY A 14 -13.82 -5.55 -0.31
C GLY A 14 -12.94 -6.79 -0.27
N GLU A 15 -13.41 -7.84 0.40
CA GLU A 15 -12.64 -9.09 0.61
C GLU A 15 -12.29 -9.85 -0.67
N GLN A 16 -13.08 -9.66 -1.74
CA GLN A 16 -12.93 -10.34 -3.03
C GLN A 16 -12.36 -9.43 -4.11
N ASP A 17 -12.06 -8.17 -3.79
CA ASP A 17 -11.58 -7.20 -4.78
C ASP A 17 -10.12 -7.47 -5.15
N PHE A 18 -9.78 -7.16 -6.39
CA PHE A 18 -8.40 -7.09 -6.80
C PHE A 18 -7.74 -5.86 -6.18
N VAL A 19 -6.80 -6.11 -5.25
CA VAL A 19 -5.97 -5.06 -4.66
C VAL A 19 -4.64 -5.01 -5.42
N PRO A 20 -4.34 -3.94 -6.18
CA PRO A 20 -3.08 -3.83 -6.91
C PRO A 20 -1.91 -3.56 -5.97
N CYS A 21 -0.75 -4.13 -6.30
CA CYS A 21 0.54 -3.78 -5.76
C CYS A 21 0.92 -2.40 -6.28
N GLU A 22 1.27 -1.49 -5.38
CA GLU A 22 1.57 -0.10 -5.76
C GLU A 22 2.86 0.05 -6.58
N ILE A 23 3.75 -0.95 -6.54
CA ILE A 23 5.01 -0.95 -7.29
C ILE A 23 4.85 -1.55 -8.68
N CYS A 24 4.26 -2.75 -8.79
CA CYS A 24 4.23 -3.51 -10.04
C CYS A 24 2.84 -3.81 -10.60
N GLY A 25 1.77 -3.39 -9.92
CA GLY A 25 0.38 -3.58 -10.35
C GLY A 25 -0.18 -5.00 -10.22
N LYS A 26 0.64 -6.02 -9.89
CA LYS A 26 0.17 -7.39 -9.60
C LYS A 26 -0.67 -7.43 -8.32
N THR A 27 -1.40 -8.51 -8.05
CA THR A 27 -2.14 -8.65 -6.78
C THR A 27 -1.26 -8.42 -5.56
N ALA A 28 -1.73 -7.62 -4.61
CA ALA A 28 -1.06 -7.33 -3.33
C ALA A 28 -1.11 -8.52 -2.35
N ASN A 29 -0.66 -9.70 -2.80
CA ASN A 29 -0.65 -10.94 -2.03
C ASN A 29 0.38 -10.96 -0.87
N GLY A 30 1.31 -10.00 -0.84
CA GLY A 30 2.18 -9.75 0.30
C GLY A 30 1.47 -8.98 1.43
N GLY A 31 0.30 -8.41 1.14
CA GLY A 31 -0.51 -7.67 2.09
C GLY A 31 -0.13 -6.19 2.18
N VAL A 32 -0.48 -5.58 3.31
CA VAL A 32 -0.23 -4.16 3.58
C VAL A 32 1.10 -4.01 4.32
N HIS A 33 1.97 -3.20 3.75
CA HIS A 33 3.30 -2.86 4.23
C HIS A 33 3.30 -1.52 4.96
N HIS A 34 4.01 -1.46 6.10
CA HIS A 34 4.34 -0.19 6.76
C HIS A 34 5.60 0.40 6.14
N ILE A 35 5.45 1.49 5.37
CA ILE A 35 6.58 2.13 4.66
C ILE A 35 7.69 2.52 5.64
N LYS A 36 7.33 3.21 6.71
CA LYS A 36 8.12 3.34 7.93
C LYS A 36 7.70 2.26 8.90
N SER A 37 8.64 1.41 9.33
CA SER A 37 8.33 0.30 10.23
C SER A 37 7.87 0.76 11.62
N LYS A 38 7.06 -0.07 12.30
CA LYS A 38 6.56 0.25 13.65
C LYS A 38 7.68 0.45 14.68
N GLY A 39 8.72 -0.39 14.64
CA GLY A 39 9.88 -0.26 15.53
C GLY A 39 10.66 1.04 15.34
N ARG A 40 10.50 1.71 14.18
CA ARG A 40 11.10 3.02 13.87
C ARG A 40 10.09 4.17 14.04
N GLY A 41 8.96 3.93 14.72
CA GLY A 41 7.92 4.94 14.96
C GLY A 41 6.98 5.18 13.78
N GLY A 42 6.82 4.19 12.89
CA GLY A 42 5.80 4.22 11.84
C GLY A 42 4.38 4.10 12.39
N SER A 43 3.47 4.90 11.84
CA SER A 43 2.05 4.95 12.24
C SER A 43 1.18 4.00 11.41
N ASP A 44 -0.05 3.76 11.87
CA ASP A 44 -1.09 3.06 11.09
C ASP A 44 -1.97 4.07 10.32
N ASN A 45 -1.40 5.18 9.87
CA ASN A 45 -2.07 6.18 9.01
C ASN A 45 -1.92 5.77 7.55
N ILE A 46 -2.88 6.14 6.69
CA ILE A 46 -2.91 5.65 5.32
C ILE A 46 -1.63 5.99 4.55
N GLU A 47 -1.07 7.17 4.78
CA GLU A 47 0.15 7.70 4.15
C GLU A 47 1.39 6.84 4.44
N ASN A 48 1.30 5.91 5.41
CA ASN A 48 2.35 4.97 5.79
C ASN A 48 2.01 3.51 5.45
N LEU A 49 0.88 3.24 4.79
CA LEU A 49 0.38 1.90 4.52
C LEU A 49 0.28 1.67 3.01
N ALA A 50 1.03 0.70 2.49
CA ALA A 50 1.03 0.40 1.06
C ALA A 50 0.66 -1.06 0.76
N GLY A 51 -0.16 -1.30 -0.26
CA GLY A 51 -0.50 -2.65 -0.71
C GLY A 51 0.58 -3.22 -1.63
N LEU A 52 1.22 -4.34 -1.25
CA LEU A 52 2.34 -4.90 -2.02
C LEU A 52 2.16 -6.39 -2.33
N CYS A 53 2.68 -6.83 -3.48
CA CYS A 53 2.86 -8.25 -3.75
C CYS A 53 4.07 -8.78 -2.96
N ILE A 54 4.15 -10.09 -2.75
CA ILE A 54 5.18 -10.70 -1.91
C ILE A 54 6.61 -10.38 -2.38
N GLY A 55 6.86 -10.33 -3.69
CA GLY A 55 8.17 -9.99 -4.25
C GLY A 55 8.59 -8.57 -3.86
N CYS A 56 7.77 -7.58 -4.22
CA CYS A 56 8.07 -6.19 -3.90
C CYS A 56 8.05 -5.89 -2.39
N HIS A 57 7.24 -6.63 -1.61
CA HIS A 57 7.25 -6.53 -0.16
C HIS A 57 8.60 -6.97 0.43
N ASN A 58 9.17 -8.07 -0.08
CA ASN A 58 10.50 -8.54 0.31
C ASN A 58 11.60 -7.57 -0.15
N ASP A 59 11.47 -6.98 -1.34
CA ASP A 59 12.41 -5.96 -1.83
C ASP A 59 12.51 -4.76 -0.89
N CYS A 60 11.39 -4.35 -0.28
CA CYS A 60 11.38 -3.30 0.75
C CYS A 60 12.10 -3.74 2.04
N HIS A 61 11.90 -4.98 2.50
CA HIS A 61 12.59 -5.50 3.69
C HIS A 61 14.08 -5.72 3.48
N ASN A 62 14.49 -6.04 2.25
CA ASN A 62 15.87 -6.26 1.85
C ASN A 62 16.60 -4.97 1.43
N GLU A 63 16.00 -3.80 1.67
CA GLU A 63 16.55 -2.48 1.34
C GLU A 63 16.89 -2.29 -0.16
N ILE A 64 16.29 -3.09 -1.05
CA ILE A 64 16.37 -2.93 -2.51
C ILE A 64 15.57 -1.69 -2.92
N LEU A 65 14.46 -1.44 -2.23
CA LEU A 65 13.64 -0.24 -2.37
C LEU A 65 13.65 0.55 -1.06
N SER A 66 14.05 1.82 -1.12
CA SER A 66 14.17 2.64 0.09
C SER A 66 12.81 3.11 0.62
N GLU A 67 12.75 3.46 1.91
CA GLU A 67 11.58 4.11 2.52
C GLU A 67 11.15 5.36 1.73
N ARG A 68 12.13 6.15 1.24
CA ARG A 68 11.87 7.35 0.45
C ARG A 68 11.22 7.03 -0.90
N ASP A 69 11.68 5.99 -1.58
CA ASP A 69 11.12 5.56 -2.85
C ASP A 69 9.71 5.02 -2.66
N MET A 70 9.49 4.22 -1.61
CA MET A 70 8.15 3.75 -1.25
C MET A 70 7.21 4.90 -0.93
N LEU A 71 7.65 5.91 -0.16
CA LEU A 71 6.84 7.10 0.11
C LEU A 71 6.47 7.84 -1.19
N TYR A 72 7.39 7.93 -2.14
CA TYR A 72 7.12 8.58 -3.42
C TYR A 72 6.11 7.78 -4.26
N ILE A 73 6.28 6.47 -4.36
CA ILE A 73 5.38 5.55 -5.07
C ILE A 73 3.98 5.62 -4.45
N HIS A 74 3.88 5.51 -3.13
CA HIS A 74 2.61 5.52 -2.43
C HIS A 74 1.84 6.84 -2.60
N LYS A 75 2.54 7.99 -2.51
CA LYS A 75 1.93 9.29 -2.78
C LYS A 75 1.35 9.38 -4.19
N ARG A 76 2.03 8.82 -5.19
CA ARG A 76 1.52 8.77 -6.57
C ARG A 76 0.29 7.86 -6.68
N PHE A 77 0.30 6.72 -6.00
CA PHE A 77 -0.83 5.81 -5.96
C PHE A 77 -2.07 6.46 -5.32
N MET A 78 -1.89 7.16 -4.19
CA MET A 78 -2.96 7.92 -3.53
C MET A 78 -3.58 8.97 -4.46
N VAL A 79 -2.76 9.75 -5.19
CA VAL A 79 -3.28 10.74 -6.14
C VAL A 79 -4.04 10.09 -7.30
N ALA A 80 -3.53 8.99 -7.84
CA ALA A 80 -4.17 8.27 -8.94
C ALA A 80 -5.53 7.65 -8.53
N THR A 81 -5.69 7.28 -7.27
CA THR A 81 -6.90 6.63 -6.73
C THR A 81 -7.91 7.60 -6.12
N THR A 82 -7.51 8.84 -5.82
CA THR A 82 -8.40 9.88 -5.26
C THR A 82 -9.05 10.78 -6.32
N GLY A 83 -8.83 10.52 -7.62
CA GLY A 83 -9.53 11.20 -8.71
C GLY A 83 -11.02 10.79 -8.82
N PRO A 84 -11.85 11.53 -9.60
CA PRO A 84 -13.29 11.30 -9.74
C PRO A 84 -13.70 9.95 -10.36
N MET A 85 -12.79 9.00 -10.52
CA MET A 85 -13.01 7.68 -11.11
C MET A 85 -13.03 6.55 -10.06
N GLY A 86 -13.50 6.87 -8.85
CA GLY A 86 -13.69 5.91 -7.74
C GLY A 86 -15.12 5.35 -7.62
N LYS A 87 -15.96 5.47 -8.67
CA LYS A 87 -17.18 4.66 -8.76
C LYS A 87 -16.85 3.43 -9.59
N LYS A 88 -16.92 2.28 -8.91
CA LYS A 88 -16.89 0.93 -9.47
C LYS A 88 -17.41 0.88 -10.91
N LEU A 89 -16.60 0.36 -11.83
CA LEU A 89 -17.14 -0.36 -12.99
C LEU A 89 -17.96 -1.56 -12.49
#